data_AF-A0A1C3Z4C5-F1
#
_entry.id   AF-A0A1C3Z4C5-F1
#
_cell.length_a   1.000
_cell.length_b   1.000
_cell.length_c   1.000
_cell.angle_alpha   90.00
_cell.angle_beta   90.00
_cell.angle_gamma   90.00
#
_symmetry.space_group_name_H-M   'P 1'
#
loop_
_entity.id
_entity.type
_entity.pdbx_description
1 polymer ?
#
loop_
_entity_poly.entity_id
_entity_poly.type
_entity_poly.pdbx_seq_one_letter_code
_entity_poly.pdbx_strand_id
1 'polypeptide(L)'
;MKAIGMEPQVLIDILVGAKIGVVYPFGTDHRGDLVVTSYALKQAGLPSNMAGAVVQLEDVEETAPGNFVWKFNPEVTLIRPFKVHGTMELFDVDDQLIHAEPTNWFNVEAENAGHAKIDSWLQEYFDAHPDLDRVPRAEIPEEIVNLATSFDDWRAAYFEFLFKPTKAQKHELRTKRYDIDPL
;
A
#
# COMPACT_ATOMS: atom_id res chain seq x y z
N MET A 1 -10.60 -1.19 14.38
CA MET A 1 -11.22 -1.36 13.04
C MET A 1 -11.15 -2.82 12.65
N LYS A 2 -12.11 -3.31 11.85
CA LYS A 2 -12.05 -4.67 11.32
C LYS A 2 -10.93 -4.82 10.29
N ALA A 3 -10.32 -5.99 10.25
CA ALA A 3 -9.23 -6.32 9.34
C ALA A 3 -9.37 -7.73 8.78
N ILE A 4 -8.77 -7.96 7.61
CA ILE A 4 -8.68 -9.27 6.97
C ILE A 4 -7.28 -9.50 6.39
N GLY A 5 -6.80 -10.74 6.50
CA GLY A 5 -5.54 -11.20 5.95
C GLY A 5 -5.71 -11.85 4.57
N MET A 6 -4.79 -11.55 3.67
CA MET A 6 -4.74 -12.10 2.32
C MET A 6 -3.31 -12.40 1.89
N GLU A 7 -3.16 -13.02 0.72
CA GLU A 7 -1.86 -13.28 0.13
C GLU A 7 -1.14 -11.95 -0.14
N PRO A 8 0.19 -11.87 0.09
CA PRO A 8 0.93 -10.65 -0.20
C PRO A 8 0.74 -10.09 -1.60
N GLN A 9 0.67 -10.95 -2.63
CA GLN A 9 0.45 -10.49 -4.00
C GLN A 9 -0.95 -9.89 -4.17
N VAL A 10 -1.97 -10.50 -3.54
CA VAL A 10 -3.35 -9.98 -3.56
C VAL A 10 -3.42 -8.61 -2.90
N LEU A 11 -2.70 -8.41 -1.78
CA LEU A 11 -2.60 -7.09 -1.15
C LEU A 11 -2.00 -6.07 -2.13
N ILE A 12 -0.88 -6.41 -2.79
CA ILE A 12 -0.24 -5.54 -3.78
C ILE A 12 -1.19 -5.20 -4.94
N ASP A 13 -1.92 -6.20 -5.45
CA ASP A 13 -2.88 -6.01 -6.54
C ASP A 13 -4.02 -5.05 -6.13
N ILE A 14 -4.44 -5.07 -4.86
CA ILE A 14 -5.39 -4.08 -4.31
C ILE A 14 -4.73 -2.71 -4.23
N LEU A 15 -3.52 -2.60 -3.70
CA LEU A 15 -2.81 -1.31 -3.56
C LEU A 15 -2.62 -0.60 -4.91
N VAL A 16 -2.38 -1.34 -5.99
CA VAL A 16 -2.29 -0.76 -7.35
C VAL A 16 -3.64 -0.59 -8.04
N GLY A 17 -4.76 -0.97 -7.41
CA GLY A 17 -6.10 -0.90 -8.00
C GLY A 17 -6.41 -1.96 -9.06
N ALA A 18 -5.55 -2.97 -9.22
CA ALA A 18 -5.74 -4.06 -10.18
C ALA A 18 -6.75 -5.12 -9.71
N LYS A 19 -7.07 -5.13 -8.41
CA LYS A 19 -7.99 -6.10 -7.82
C LYS A 19 -8.96 -5.44 -6.87
N ILE A 20 -10.25 -5.62 -7.14
CA ILE A 20 -11.38 -5.09 -6.36
C ILE A 20 -12.25 -6.21 -5.77
N GLY A 21 -11.77 -7.45 -5.79
CA GLY A 21 -12.51 -8.59 -5.28
C GLY A 21 -11.62 -9.76 -4.87
N VAL A 22 -11.91 -10.37 -3.73
CA VAL A 22 -11.15 -11.50 -3.18
C VAL A 22 -12.10 -12.61 -2.74
N VAL A 23 -11.74 -13.85 -3.04
CA VAL A 23 -12.53 -15.03 -2.64
C VAL A 23 -12.10 -15.50 -1.26
N TYR A 24 -13.05 -15.66 -0.36
CA TYR A 24 -12.87 -16.28 0.95
C TYR A 24 -13.78 -17.49 1.11
N PRO A 25 -13.40 -18.49 1.93
CA PRO A 25 -14.22 -19.66 2.22
C PRO A 25 -15.33 -19.39 3.25
N PHE A 26 -15.63 -18.11 3.51
CA PHE A 26 -16.64 -17.68 4.48
C PHE A 26 -17.23 -16.32 4.08
N GLY A 27 -18.49 -16.12 4.45
CA GLY A 27 -19.19 -14.85 4.29
C GLY A 27 -19.06 -13.96 5.52
N THR A 28 -19.50 -12.70 5.41
CA THR A 28 -19.64 -11.78 6.54
C THR A 28 -20.78 -10.79 6.31
N ASP A 29 -21.39 -10.36 7.40
CA ASP A 29 -22.37 -9.26 7.42
C ASP A 29 -21.70 -7.89 7.50
N HIS A 30 -20.37 -7.81 7.73
CA HIS A 30 -19.62 -6.55 7.78
C HIS A 30 -19.71 -5.81 6.44
N ARG A 31 -19.86 -4.49 6.50
CA ARG A 31 -19.82 -3.56 5.36
C ARG A 31 -19.16 -2.25 5.80
N GLY A 32 -18.50 -1.58 4.86
CA GLY A 32 -17.73 -0.37 5.14
C GLY A 32 -16.24 -0.64 5.32
N ASP A 33 -15.57 0.21 6.08
CA ASP A 33 -14.11 0.22 6.19
C ASP A 33 -13.55 -1.11 6.71
N LEU A 34 -12.49 -1.56 6.06
CA LEU A 34 -11.79 -2.80 6.35
C LEU A 34 -10.29 -2.61 6.10
N VAL A 35 -9.48 -2.92 7.10
CA VAL A 35 -8.02 -2.95 6.93
C VAL A 35 -7.61 -4.23 6.20
N VAL A 36 -6.91 -4.08 5.08
CA VAL A 36 -6.36 -5.20 4.32
C VAL A 36 -4.90 -5.43 4.72
N THR A 37 -4.59 -6.69 5.03
CA THR A 37 -3.30 -7.09 5.59
C THR A 37 -2.72 -8.28 4.84
N SER A 38 -1.40 -8.42 4.79
CA SER A 38 -0.77 -9.64 4.30
C SER A 38 -0.51 -10.62 5.44
N TYR A 39 -0.86 -11.89 5.23
CA TYR A 39 -0.45 -12.94 6.17
C TYR A 39 1.04 -13.26 6.06
N ALA A 40 1.52 -14.10 6.98
CA ALA A 40 2.93 -14.48 7.07
C ALA A 40 3.38 -15.40 5.92
N LEU A 41 3.73 -14.82 4.77
CA LEU A 41 4.34 -15.56 3.66
C LEU A 41 5.74 -15.02 3.35
N LYS A 42 6.71 -15.93 3.17
CA LYS A 42 8.13 -15.62 2.94
C LYS A 42 8.47 -15.63 1.45
N GLN A 43 7.88 -14.71 0.70
CA GLN A 43 8.14 -14.55 -0.72
C GLN A 43 8.98 -13.31 -0.99
N ALA A 44 10.13 -13.51 -1.64
CA ALA A 44 11.08 -12.44 -1.88
C ALA A 44 10.43 -11.26 -2.62
N GLY A 45 10.63 -10.05 -2.10
CA GLY A 45 10.08 -8.82 -2.69
C GLY A 45 8.60 -8.56 -2.40
N LEU A 46 7.91 -9.43 -1.64
CA LEU A 46 6.54 -9.20 -1.21
C LEU A 46 6.44 -8.86 0.29
N PRO A 47 5.42 -8.09 0.70
CA PRO A 47 5.23 -7.69 2.09
C PRO A 47 4.69 -8.85 2.94
N SER A 48 5.22 -9.03 4.15
CA SER A 48 4.81 -10.12 5.05
C SER A 48 4.42 -9.60 6.44
N ASN A 49 3.27 -10.06 6.95
CA ASN A 49 2.70 -9.60 8.23
C ASN A 49 2.56 -8.07 8.30
N MET A 50 1.90 -7.50 7.30
CA MET A 50 1.84 -6.05 7.10
C MET A 50 0.40 -5.61 6.86
N ALA A 51 -0.07 -4.59 7.59
CA ALA A 51 -1.26 -3.85 7.20
C ALA A 51 -0.88 -2.83 6.11
N GLY A 52 -1.64 -2.78 5.01
CA GLY A 52 -1.25 -2.01 3.82
C GLY A 52 -2.22 -0.91 3.43
N ALA A 53 -3.52 -1.10 3.64
CA ALA A 53 -4.53 -0.11 3.27
C ALA A 53 -5.84 -0.31 4.05
N VAL A 54 -6.68 0.72 3.99
CA VAL A 54 -8.11 0.64 4.26
C VAL A 54 -8.84 0.61 2.91
N VAL A 55 -9.76 -0.32 2.78
CA VAL A 55 -10.70 -0.41 1.65
C VAL A 55 -12.12 -0.47 2.18
N GLN A 56 -13.10 -0.13 1.34
CA GLN A 56 -14.51 -0.27 1.69
C GLN A 56 -15.03 -1.62 1.19
N LEU A 57 -15.49 -2.50 2.09
CA LEU A 57 -16.21 -3.72 1.74
C LEU A 57 -17.66 -3.36 1.40
N GLU A 58 -17.99 -3.39 0.10
CA GLU A 58 -19.31 -3.00 -0.41
C GLU A 58 -20.26 -4.19 -0.46
N ASP A 59 -19.74 -5.37 -0.82
CA ASP A 59 -20.58 -6.53 -1.04
C ASP A 59 -19.85 -7.87 -0.80
N VAL A 60 -20.63 -8.90 -0.51
CA VAL A 60 -20.18 -10.26 -0.28
C VAL A 60 -21.19 -11.20 -0.93
N GLU A 61 -20.78 -11.86 -2.02
CA GLU A 61 -21.64 -12.76 -2.79
C GLU A 61 -21.13 -14.19 -2.73
N GLU A 62 -22.02 -15.14 -2.41
CA GLU A 62 -21.71 -16.56 -2.55
C GLU A 62 -21.71 -16.94 -4.04
N THR A 63 -20.56 -17.37 -4.56
CA THR A 63 -20.40 -17.72 -5.99
C THR A 63 -20.39 -19.23 -6.23
N ALA A 64 -20.09 -20.01 -5.21
CA ALA A 64 -20.21 -21.45 -5.16
C ALA A 64 -20.41 -21.88 -3.69
N PRO A 65 -20.94 -23.08 -3.41
CA PRO A 65 -21.16 -23.52 -2.04
C PRO A 65 -19.90 -23.36 -1.17
N GLY A 66 -19.97 -22.46 -0.18
CA GLY A 66 -18.86 -22.17 0.74
C GLY A 66 -17.77 -21.24 0.20
N ASN A 67 -17.96 -20.60 -0.96
CA ASN A 67 -17.02 -19.61 -1.52
C ASN A 67 -17.71 -18.26 -1.74
N PHE A 68 -17.14 -17.22 -1.15
CA PHE A 68 -17.69 -15.88 -1.15
C PHE A 68 -16.72 -14.91 -1.80
N VAL A 69 -17.17 -14.17 -2.81
CA VAL A 69 -16.43 -13.04 -3.37
C VAL A 69 -16.76 -11.81 -2.54
N TRP A 70 -15.75 -11.28 -1.87
CA TRP A 70 -15.81 -10.00 -1.17
C TRP A 70 -15.39 -8.91 -2.15
N LYS A 71 -16.29 -7.96 -2.42
CA LYS A 71 -16.09 -6.86 -3.36
C LYS A 71 -15.70 -5.59 -2.62
N PHE A 72 -14.58 -5.02 -3.00
CA PHE A 72 -14.04 -3.79 -2.43
C PHE A 72 -14.30 -2.62 -3.37
N ASN A 73 -14.50 -1.44 -2.81
CA ASN A 73 -14.48 -0.20 -3.56
C ASN A 73 -13.09 -0.02 -4.23
N PRO A 74 -13.03 0.49 -5.48
CA PRO A 74 -11.76 0.78 -6.16
C PRO A 74 -10.89 1.85 -5.48
N GLU A 75 -11.48 2.74 -4.69
CA GLU A 75 -10.78 3.76 -3.92
C GLU A 75 -10.09 3.11 -2.72
N VAL A 76 -8.76 3.11 -2.75
CA VAL A 76 -7.91 2.52 -1.72
C VAL A 76 -7.25 3.64 -0.92
N THR A 77 -7.53 3.68 0.38
CA THR A 77 -6.81 4.55 1.31
C THR A 77 -5.55 3.84 1.75
N LEU A 78 -4.41 4.23 1.17
CA LEU A 78 -3.11 3.75 1.61
C LEU A 78 -2.88 4.19 3.06
N ILE A 79 -2.33 3.29 3.89
CA ILE A 79 -1.96 3.61 5.27
C ILE A 79 -0.47 3.40 5.47
N ARG A 80 0.08 4.05 6.49
CA ARG A 80 1.42 3.78 6.98
C ARG A 80 1.53 2.31 7.38
N PRO A 81 2.42 1.53 6.76
CA PRO A 81 2.51 0.12 7.05
C PRO A 81 2.87 -0.13 8.51
N PHE A 82 2.14 -1.04 9.15
CA PHE A 82 2.45 -1.50 10.50
C PHE A 82 2.39 -3.02 10.60
N LYS A 83 3.08 -3.54 11.61
CA LYS A 83 3.18 -4.98 11.85
C LYS A 83 1.85 -5.54 12.33
N VAL A 84 1.34 -6.55 11.63
CA VAL A 84 0.14 -7.27 12.04
C VAL A 84 0.23 -8.73 11.59
N HIS A 85 -0.28 -9.65 12.41
CA HIS A 85 -0.39 -11.04 11.98
C HIS A 85 -1.71 -11.23 11.24
N GLY A 86 -1.69 -11.09 9.92
CA GLY A 86 -2.89 -11.27 9.10
C GLY A 86 -3.42 -12.71 9.18
N THR A 87 -4.73 -12.86 9.35
CA THR A 87 -5.43 -14.15 9.39
C THR A 87 -6.49 -14.23 8.29
N MET A 88 -6.84 -15.44 7.86
CA MET A 88 -7.94 -15.67 6.91
C MET A 88 -9.31 -15.69 7.61
N GLU A 89 -9.49 -14.83 8.60
CA GLU A 89 -10.71 -14.61 9.38
C GLU A 89 -10.79 -13.12 9.71
N LEU A 90 -11.97 -12.59 10.01
CA LEU A 90 -12.07 -11.20 10.47
C LEU A 90 -11.47 -11.05 11.87
N PHE A 91 -10.65 -10.03 12.06
CA PHE A 91 -10.07 -9.67 13.34
C PHE A 91 -10.11 -8.16 13.56
N ASP A 92 -9.79 -7.71 14.76
CA ASP A 92 -9.72 -6.30 15.12
C ASP A 92 -8.27 -5.84 15.17
N VAL A 93 -8.04 -4.64 14.63
CA VAL A 93 -6.79 -3.88 14.80
C VAL A 93 -7.07 -2.62 15.60
N ASP A 94 -6.07 -2.16 16.34
CA ASP A 94 -6.12 -0.89 17.06
C ASP A 94 -6.14 0.28 16.08
N ASP A 95 -7.17 1.13 16.21
CA ASP A 95 -7.36 2.31 15.35
C ASP A 95 -6.19 3.30 15.46
N GLN A 96 -5.49 3.30 16.60
CA GLN A 96 -4.34 4.19 16.80
C GLN A 96 -3.15 3.86 15.89
N LEU A 97 -3.09 2.65 15.33
CA LEU A 97 -2.05 2.23 14.39
C LEU A 97 -2.37 2.62 12.94
N ILE A 98 -3.61 3.01 12.66
CA ILE A 98 -4.10 3.29 11.30
C ILE A 98 -3.84 4.75 10.99
N HIS A 99 -2.74 5.01 10.28
CA HIS A 99 -2.39 6.34 9.81
C HIS A 99 -2.57 6.41 8.30
N ALA A 100 -3.61 7.09 7.83
CA ALA A 100 -3.83 7.29 6.39
C ALA A 100 -2.72 8.14 5.77
N GLU A 101 -2.24 7.73 4.60
CA GLU A 101 -1.35 8.53 3.78
C GLU A 101 -2.16 9.53 2.94
N PRO A 102 -1.61 10.72 2.64
CA PRO A 102 -2.32 11.74 1.87
C PRO A 102 -2.56 11.35 0.41
N THR A 103 -1.87 10.33 -0.09
CA THR A 103 -2.11 9.71 -1.40
C THR A 103 -1.66 8.25 -1.39
N ASN A 104 -2.13 7.47 -2.35
CA ASN A 104 -1.69 6.11 -2.55
C ASN A 104 -0.36 6.08 -3.33
N TRP A 105 0.75 6.22 -2.61
CA TRP A 105 2.13 6.12 -3.13
C TRP A 105 2.48 4.78 -3.80
N PHE A 106 1.65 3.74 -3.66
CA PHE A 106 1.85 2.46 -4.33
C PHE A 106 1.24 2.45 -5.75
N ASN A 107 0.24 3.28 -5.99
CA ASN A 107 -0.44 3.39 -7.27
C ASN A 107 0.22 4.49 -8.12
N VAL A 108 0.68 4.13 -9.32
CA VAL A 108 1.42 5.03 -10.22
C VAL A 108 0.62 6.27 -10.61
N GLU A 109 -0.69 6.15 -10.84
CA GLU A 109 -1.55 7.29 -11.18
C GLU A 109 -1.67 8.26 -10.00
N ALA A 110 -1.91 7.73 -8.81
CA ALA A 110 -2.02 8.54 -7.58
C ALA A 110 -0.67 9.16 -7.16
N GLU A 111 0.44 8.44 -7.33
CA GLU A 111 1.80 8.97 -7.13
C GLU A 111 2.08 10.14 -8.08
N ASN A 112 1.81 9.96 -9.38
CA ASN A 112 1.99 11.01 -10.38
C ASN A 112 1.12 12.25 -10.07
N ALA A 113 -0.14 12.05 -9.67
CA ALA A 113 -1.01 13.14 -9.26
C ALA A 113 -0.46 13.87 -8.01
N GLY A 114 0.08 13.13 -7.05
CA GLY A 114 0.75 13.70 -5.87
C GLY A 114 1.95 14.58 -6.24
N HIS A 115 2.85 14.08 -7.08
CA HIS A 115 3.99 14.86 -7.58
C HIS A 115 3.56 16.09 -8.39
N ALA A 116 2.60 15.93 -9.31
CA ALA A 116 2.09 17.04 -10.10
C ALA A 116 1.48 18.15 -9.24
N LYS A 117 0.83 17.80 -8.12
CA LYS A 117 0.31 18.78 -7.16
C LYS A 117 1.42 19.58 -6.47
N ILE A 118 2.51 18.93 -6.06
CA ILE A 118 3.67 19.60 -5.48
C ILE A 118 4.32 20.53 -6.50
N ASP A 119 4.55 20.02 -7.72
CA ASP A 119 5.20 20.77 -8.80
C ASP A 119 4.37 21.99 -9.22
N SER A 120 3.04 21.84 -9.34
CA SER A 120 2.14 22.94 -9.70
C SER A 120 2.19 24.05 -8.65
N TRP A 121 2.14 23.69 -7.37
CA TRP A 121 2.24 24.65 -6.29
C TRP A 121 3.60 25.36 -6.27
N LEU A 122 4.71 24.63 -6.47
CA LEU A 122 6.04 25.22 -6.55
C LEU A 122 6.15 26.22 -7.70
N GLN A 123 5.62 25.87 -8.87
CA GLN A 123 5.62 26.74 -10.04
C GLN A 123 4.83 28.04 -9.76
N GLU A 124 3.60 27.93 -9.26
CA GLU A 124 2.79 29.08 -8.88
C GLU A 124 3.49 29.97 -7.84
N TYR A 125 4.17 29.36 -6.86
CA TYR A 125 4.90 30.08 -5.84
C TYR A 125 6.08 30.88 -6.44
N PHE A 126 6.90 30.28 -7.30
CA PHE A 126 8.04 30.96 -7.92
C PHE A 126 7.62 31.99 -8.97
N ASP A 127 6.52 31.76 -9.70
CA ASP A 127 5.95 32.77 -10.60
C ASP A 127 5.49 34.03 -9.83
N ALA A 128 4.97 33.85 -8.60
CA ALA A 128 4.61 34.94 -7.71
C ALA A 128 5.81 35.58 -6.98
N HIS A 129 6.93 34.85 -6.84
CA HIS A 129 8.13 35.29 -6.12
C HIS A 129 9.40 35.07 -6.97
N PRO A 130 9.55 35.77 -8.11
CA PRO A 130 10.62 35.52 -9.08
C PRO A 130 12.03 35.82 -8.54
N ASP A 131 12.14 36.58 -7.45
CA ASP A 131 13.41 36.93 -6.80
C ASP A 131 13.88 35.88 -5.78
N LEU A 132 13.09 34.83 -5.53
CA LEU A 132 13.43 33.78 -4.58
C LEU A 132 13.98 32.54 -5.30
N ASP A 133 15.14 32.06 -4.85
CA ASP A 133 15.72 30.79 -5.32
C ASP A 133 15.25 29.56 -4.50
N ARG A 134 14.49 29.79 -3.43
CA ARG A 134 13.99 28.74 -2.53
C ARG A 134 12.73 29.17 -1.80
N VAL A 135 11.86 28.22 -1.48
CA VAL A 135 10.66 28.47 -0.69
C VAL A 135 10.98 28.42 0.81
N PRO A 136 10.70 29.47 1.59
CA PRO A 136 10.82 29.42 3.05
C PRO A 136 9.86 28.37 3.64
N ARG A 137 10.35 27.53 4.56
CA ARG A 137 9.55 26.44 5.15
C ARG A 137 8.22 26.90 5.76
N ALA A 138 8.17 28.10 6.32
CA ALA A 138 6.97 28.67 6.96
C ALA A 138 5.86 29.03 5.95
N GLU A 139 6.19 29.14 4.67
CA GLU A 139 5.26 29.52 3.60
C GLU A 139 4.73 28.31 2.83
N ILE A 140 5.32 27.12 3.05
CA ILE A 140 4.84 25.87 2.45
C ILE A 140 3.53 25.47 3.14
N PRO A 141 2.40 25.35 2.42
CA PRO A 141 1.15 24.84 2.98
C PRO A 141 1.35 23.46 3.61
N GLU A 142 0.68 23.23 4.74
CA GLU A 142 0.80 21.97 5.48
C GLU A 142 0.43 20.75 4.62
N GLU A 143 -0.54 20.89 3.72
CA GLU A 143 -0.89 19.82 2.78
C GLU A 143 0.28 19.42 1.87
N ILE A 144 1.01 20.40 1.32
CA ILE A 144 2.17 20.15 0.45
C ILE A 144 3.32 19.55 1.25
N VAL A 145 3.53 20.03 2.47
CA VAL A 145 4.51 19.44 3.39
C VAL A 145 4.18 17.97 3.61
N ASN A 146 2.95 17.68 4.03
CA ASN A 146 2.51 16.33 4.37
C ASN A 146 2.65 15.40 3.16
N LEU A 147 2.27 15.86 1.98
CA LEU A 147 2.43 15.11 0.74
C LEU A 147 3.92 14.83 0.47
N ALA A 148 4.78 15.85 0.49
CA ALA A 148 6.20 15.69 0.23
C ALA A 148 6.92 14.78 1.24
N THR A 149 6.61 14.89 2.54
CA THR A 149 7.28 14.08 3.57
C THR A 149 6.73 12.65 3.62
N SER A 150 5.43 12.48 3.37
CA SER A 150 4.78 11.17 3.50
C SER A 150 5.32 10.12 2.55
N PHE A 151 5.76 10.50 1.34
CA PHE A 151 6.29 9.53 0.36
C PHE A 151 7.51 8.78 0.91
N ASP A 152 8.50 9.52 1.41
CA ASP A 152 9.73 8.95 1.95
C ASP A 152 9.47 8.15 3.24
N ASP A 153 8.64 8.70 4.13
CA ASP A 153 8.26 8.05 5.39
C ASP A 153 7.53 6.73 5.12
N TRP A 154 6.57 6.74 4.21
CA TRP A 154 5.81 5.55 3.82
C TRP A 154 6.71 4.49 3.19
N ARG A 155 7.60 4.88 2.26
CA ARG A 155 8.54 3.95 1.62
C ARG A 155 9.50 3.33 2.62
N ALA A 156 10.03 4.13 3.53
CA ALA A 156 10.93 3.65 4.58
C ALA A 156 10.23 2.60 5.45
N ALA A 157 8.99 2.86 5.89
CA ALA A 157 8.18 1.90 6.63
C ALA A 157 7.88 0.63 5.82
N TYR A 158 7.46 0.77 4.56
CA TYR A 158 7.14 -0.35 3.68
C TYR A 158 8.32 -1.32 3.49
N PHE A 159 9.53 -0.80 3.34
CA PHE A 159 10.72 -1.63 3.12
C PHE A 159 11.08 -2.55 4.30
N GLU A 160 10.61 -2.25 5.51
CA GLU A 160 10.80 -3.14 6.67
C GLU A 160 10.01 -4.45 6.53
N PHE A 161 8.93 -4.43 5.77
CA PHE A 161 8.03 -5.58 5.58
C PHE A 161 8.39 -6.44 4.37
N LEU A 162 9.26 -5.96 3.49
CA LEU A 162 9.69 -6.72 2.32
C LEU A 162 10.55 -7.92 2.72
N PHE A 163 10.10 -9.11 2.33
CA PHE A 163 10.90 -10.30 2.56
C PHE A 163 12.15 -10.28 1.68
N LYS A 164 13.32 -10.29 2.31
CA LYS A 164 14.61 -10.27 1.61
C LYS A 164 14.85 -11.60 0.88
N PRO A 165 15.36 -11.59 -0.36
CA PRO A 165 15.69 -12.82 -1.05
C PRO A 165 16.79 -13.59 -0.31
N THR A 166 16.65 -14.91 -0.26
CA THR A 166 17.66 -15.83 0.30
C THR A 166 18.95 -15.79 -0.53
N LYS A 167 20.05 -16.34 0.00
CA LYS A 167 21.30 -16.47 -0.78
C LYS A 167 21.09 -17.24 -2.08
N ALA A 168 20.31 -18.33 -2.05
CA ALA A 168 19.98 -19.12 -3.21
C ALA A 168 19.18 -18.32 -4.25
N GLN A 169 18.13 -17.60 -3.82
CA GLN A 169 17.35 -16.73 -4.71
C GLN A 169 18.20 -15.60 -5.30
N LYS A 170 19.09 -14.99 -4.51
CA LYS A 170 20.05 -13.99 -5.02
C LYS A 170 20.98 -14.58 -6.07
N HIS A 171 21.43 -15.82 -5.87
CA HIS A 171 22.29 -16.52 -6.83
C HIS A 171 21.51 -16.80 -8.12
N GLU A 172 20.32 -17.39 -8.04
CA GLU A 172 19.46 -17.66 -9.19
C GLU A 172 19.13 -16.38 -9.99
N LEU A 173 18.78 -15.29 -9.30
CA LEU A 173 18.54 -13.98 -9.93
C LEU A 173 19.79 -13.46 -10.64
N ARG A 174 20.98 -13.66 -10.08
CA ARG A 174 22.25 -13.28 -10.71
C ARG A 174 22.55 -14.15 -11.93
N THR A 175 22.40 -15.47 -11.81
CA THR A 175 22.61 -16.41 -12.92
C THR A 175 21.68 -16.10 -14.08
N LYS A 176 20.38 -15.91 -13.82
CA LYS A 176 19.38 -15.52 -14.84
C LYS A 176 19.65 -14.15 -15.48
N ARG A 177 20.21 -13.20 -14.73
CA ARG A 177 20.44 -11.83 -15.21
C ARG A 177 21.74 -11.67 -15.99
N TYR A 178 22.72 -12.51 -15.72
CA TYR A 178 24.07 -12.34 -16.26
C TYR A 178 24.57 -13.52 -17.10
N ASP A 179 23.76 -14.56 -17.36
CA ASP A 179 24.16 -15.78 -18.09
C ASP A 179 25.54 -16.33 -17.66
N ILE A 180 25.83 -16.26 -16.36
CA ILE A 180 27.10 -16.73 -15.81
C ILE A 180 26.92 -18.19 -15.45
N ASP A 181 27.46 -19.09 -16.27
CA ASP A 181 27.63 -20.49 -15.89
C ASP A 181 28.54 -20.58 -14.65
N PRO A 182 28.26 -21.49 -13.71
CA PRO A 182 29.08 -21.62 -12.51
C PRO A 182 30.50 -22.08 -12.87
N LEU A 183 31.50 -21.34 -12.37
CA LEU A 183 32.91 -21.77 -12.33
C LEU A 183 33.11 -22.92 -11.33
#